data_AF-A0A1B6KBM0-F1
#
_entry.id   AF-A0A1B6KBM0-F1
#
_cell.length_a   1.000
_cell.length_b   1.000
_cell.length_c   1.000
_cell.angle_alpha   90.00
_cell.angle_beta   90.00
_cell.angle_gamma   90.00
#
_symmetry.space_group_name_H-M   'P 1'
#
loop_
_entity.id
_entity.type
_entity.pdbx_description
1 polymer ?
#
loop_
_entity_poly.entity_id
_entity_poly.type
_entity_poly.pdbx_seq_one_letter_code
_entity_poly.pdbx_strand_id
1 'polypeptide(L)'
;FKSTGVELNPWLVWYSRCAALKAGLRKKTSFYRSDLWKFSLKPYNNIVIFGVQQMMEELEEKMTREVSGDTYVVACRFPLAHRNPDATIGSGLDTVWLYKFSR
;
A
#
# COMPACT_ATOMS: atom_id res chain seq x y z
N PHE A 1 14.46 -4.15 7.11
CA PHE A 1 13.03 -4.43 6.88
C PHE A 1 12.87 -5.32 5.66
N LYS A 2 11.91 -6.25 5.69
CA LYS A 2 11.46 -6.98 4.50
C LYS A 2 10.27 -6.23 3.90
N SER A 3 10.19 -6.16 2.58
CA SER A 3 9.15 -5.42 1.87
C SER A 3 8.51 -6.29 0.80
N THR A 4 7.21 -6.10 0.59
CA THR A 4 6.44 -6.80 -0.43
C THR A 4 5.78 -5.80 -1.36
N GLY A 5 5.98 -5.98 -2.67
CA GLY A 5 5.21 -5.29 -3.71
C GLY A 5 4.14 -6.21 -4.31
N VAL A 6 2.96 -5.66 -4.55
CA VAL A 6 1.82 -6.36 -5.18
C VAL A 6 1.39 -5.55 -6.40
N GLU A 7 1.26 -6.22 -7.53
CA GLU A 7 0.91 -5.58 -8.80
C GLU A 7 0.19 -6.60 -9.70
N LEU A 8 -0.73 -6.14 -10.54
CA LEU A 8 -1.43 -6.98 -11.53
C LEU A 8 -0.60 -7.15 -12.81
N ASN A 9 0.07 -6.09 -13.25
CA ASN A 9 0.81 -6.06 -14.49
C ASN A 9 2.11 -6.90 -14.39
N PRO A 10 2.25 -8.00 -15.17
CA PRO A 10 3.42 -8.86 -15.12
C PRO A 10 4.73 -8.14 -15.48
N TRP A 11 4.67 -7.15 -16.37
CA TRP A 11 5.85 -6.38 -16.80
C TRP A 11 6.39 -5.52 -15.67
N LEU A 12 5.51 -4.86 -14.91
CA LEU A 12 5.90 -4.05 -13.76
C LEU A 12 6.46 -4.91 -12.62
N VAL A 13 5.92 -6.11 -12.40
CA VAL A 13 6.48 -7.08 -11.45
C VAL A 13 7.89 -7.49 -11.85
N TRP A 14 8.10 -7.82 -13.14
CA TRP A 14 9.43 -8.21 -13.63
C TRP A 14 10.43 -7.06 -13.55
N TYR A 15 10.02 -5.87 -13.99
CA TYR A 15 10.80 -4.65 -13.86
C TYR A 15 11.24 -4.42 -12.40
N SER A 16 10.31 -4.53 -11.45
CA SER A 16 10.60 -4.34 -10.03
C SER A 16 11.60 -5.36 -9.49
N ARG A 17 11.50 -6.63 -9.92
CA ARG A 17 12.48 -7.68 -9.57
C ARG A 17 13.87 -7.36 -10.12
N CYS A 18 13.96 -6.91 -11.37
CA CYS A 18 15.22 -6.50 -11.98
C CYS A 18 15.82 -5.26 -11.29
N ALA A 19 15.00 -4.26 -10.97
CA ALA A 19 15.43 -3.07 -10.25
C ALA A 19 15.96 -3.43 -8.85
N ALA A 20 15.25 -4.27 -8.10
CA ALA A 20 15.69 -4.74 -6.79
C ALA A 20 16.97 -5.59 -6.86
N LEU A 21 17.16 -6.37 -7.93
CA LEU A 21 18.41 -7.10 -8.16
C LEU A 21 19.57 -6.14 -8.41
N LYS A 22 19.40 -5.16 -9.30
CA LYS A 22 20.42 -4.13 -9.60
C LYS A 22 20.79 -3.31 -8.36
N ALA A 23 19.82 -3.04 -7.48
CA ALA A 23 20.04 -2.35 -6.21
C ALA A 23 20.60 -3.24 -5.08
N GLY A 24 20.84 -4.54 -5.32
CA GLY A 24 21.31 -5.47 -4.29
C GLY A 24 20.28 -5.82 -3.21
N LEU A 25 19.00 -5.48 -3.42
CA LEU A 25 17.91 -5.62 -2.45
C LEU A 25 17.08 -6.90 -2.60
N ARG A 26 17.40 -7.76 -3.59
CA ARG A 26 16.64 -9.00 -3.89
C ARG A 26 16.29 -9.85 -2.67
N LYS A 27 17.20 -9.97 -1.68
CA LYS A 27 16.96 -10.79 -0.46
C LYS A 27 16.02 -10.13 0.55
N LYS A 28 15.75 -8.83 0.42
CA LYS A 28 14.92 -8.02 1.32
C LYS A 28 13.55 -7.67 0.72
N THR A 29 13.36 -7.87 -0.58
CA THR A 29 12.14 -7.50 -1.30
C THR A 29 11.52 -8.69 -2.02
N SER A 30 10.20 -8.85 -1.93
CA SER A 30 9.43 -9.80 -2.71
C SER A 30 8.40 -9.07 -3.57
N PHE A 31 8.12 -9.57 -4.78
CA PHE A 31 7.10 -8.99 -5.67
C PHE A 31 6.15 -10.08 -6.15
N TYR A 32 4.85 -9.84 -5.98
CA TYR A 32 3.78 -10.77 -6.33
C TYR A 32 2.93 -10.19 -7.45
N ARG A 33 2.68 -11.02 -8.47
CA ARG A 33 1.64 -10.74 -9.45
C ARG A 33 0.31 -11.18 -8.85
N SER A 34 -0.46 -10.25 -8.29
CA SER A 34 -1.71 -10.58 -7.60
C SER A 34 -2.69 -9.43 -7.65
N ASP A 35 -3.96 -9.77 -7.53
CA ASP A 35 -5.05 -8.82 -7.34
C ASP A 35 -5.01 -8.32 -5.90
N LEU A 36 -4.95 -7.01 -5.73
CA LEU A 36 -4.95 -6.36 -4.42
C LEU A 36 -6.15 -6.80 -3.57
N TRP A 37 -7.33 -6.97 -4.19
CA TRP A 37 -8.55 -7.34 -3.47
C TRP A 37 -8.47 -8.74 -2.86
N LYS A 38 -7.72 -9.65 -3.49
CA LYS A 38 -7.53 -11.04 -3.04
C LYS A 38 -6.29 -11.21 -2.15
N PHE A 39 -5.32 -10.30 -2.27
CA PHE A 39 -4.10 -10.34 -1.48
C PHE A 39 -4.39 -9.96 -0.01
N SER A 40 -3.86 -10.73 0.94
CA SER A 40 -4.11 -10.47 2.36
C SER A 40 -3.20 -9.36 2.89
N LEU A 41 -3.82 -8.34 3.49
CA LEU A 41 -3.12 -7.22 4.13
C LEU A 41 -2.76 -7.51 5.60
N LYS A 42 -3.40 -8.52 6.20
CA LYS A 42 -3.27 -8.89 7.61
C LYS A 42 -1.81 -9.01 8.13
N PRO A 43 -0.84 -9.55 7.37
CA PRO A 43 0.53 -9.70 7.88
C PRO A 43 1.35 -8.41 7.95
N TYR A 44 0.81 -7.27 7.47
CA TYR A 44 1.57 -6.04 7.27
C TYR A 44 1.13 -4.95 8.23
N ASN A 45 2.07 -4.45 9.01
CA ASN A 45 1.85 -3.33 9.95
C ASN A 45 2.15 -1.96 9.31
N ASN A 46 2.71 -1.94 8.10
CA ASN A 46 2.99 -0.73 7.34
C ASN A 46 2.59 -0.97 5.90
N ILE A 47 1.63 -0.20 5.40
CA ILE A 47 1.07 -0.33 4.05
C ILE A 47 1.19 1.02 3.37
N VAL A 48 1.71 1.02 2.14
CA VAL A 48 1.72 2.19 1.27
C VAL A 48 0.87 1.86 0.07
N ILE A 49 -0.13 2.70 -0.23
CA ILE A 49 -0.99 2.53 -1.38
C ILE A 49 -0.91 3.74 -2.30
N PHE A 50 -0.83 3.43 -3.59
CA PHE A 50 -1.00 4.40 -4.65
C PHE A 50 -2.22 3.97 -5.48
N GLY A 51 -3.36 4.58 -5.18
CA GLY A 51 -4.65 4.22 -5.76
C GLY A 51 -5.18 5.25 -6.74
N VAL A 52 -6.42 5.04 -7.15
CA VAL A 52 -7.26 6.02 -7.84
C VAL A 52 -8.50 6.28 -6.99
N GLN A 53 -9.10 7.46 -7.13
CA GLN A 53 -10.21 7.92 -6.29
C GLN A 53 -11.35 6.90 -6.16
N GLN A 54 -11.72 6.24 -7.27
CA GLN A 54 -12.85 5.30 -7.32
C GLN A 54 -12.62 4.03 -6.48
N MET A 55 -11.38 3.70 -6.14
CA MET A 55 -11.04 2.49 -5.38
C MET A 55 -10.91 2.75 -3.88
N MET A 56 -10.86 4.01 -3.43
CA MET A 56 -10.45 4.34 -2.07
C MET A 56 -11.47 3.91 -1.01
N GLU A 57 -12.77 3.91 -1.34
CA GLU A 57 -13.84 3.45 -0.46
C GLU A 57 -13.77 1.94 -0.20
N GLU A 58 -13.77 1.13 -1.26
CA GLU A 58 -13.64 -0.33 -1.13
C GLU A 58 -12.33 -0.74 -0.44
N LEU A 59 -11.25 0.01 -0.68
CA LEU A 59 -9.96 -0.24 -0.05
C LEU A 59 -9.99 0.05 1.45
N GLU A 60 -10.65 1.14 1.85
CA GLU A 60 -10.86 1.46 3.26
C GLU A 60 -11.61 0.34 3.98
N GLU A 61 -12.66 -0.22 3.38
CA GLU A 61 -13.39 -1.34 3.95
C GLU A 61 -12.49 -2.59 4.09
N LYS A 62 -11.75 -2.93 3.03
CA LYS A 62 -10.83 -4.06 3.05
C LYS A 62 -9.78 -3.91 4.14
N MET A 63 -9.19 -2.72 4.27
CA MET A 63 -8.22 -2.42 5.32
C MET A 63 -8.85 -2.58 6.70
N THR A 64 -10.03 -2.00 6.92
CA THR A 64 -10.77 -2.11 8.19
C THR A 64 -11.05 -3.56 8.59
N ARG A 65 -11.34 -4.44 7.61
CA ARG A 65 -11.55 -5.87 7.86
C ARG A 65 -10.26 -6.65 8.15
N GLU A 66 -9.18 -6.36 7.43
CA GLU A 66 -8.00 -7.24 7.41
C GLU A 66 -6.85 -6.80 8.31
N VAL A 67 -6.64 -5.51 8.49
CA VAL A 67 -5.44 -5.00 9.18
C VAL A 67 -5.57 -5.11 10.70
N SER A 68 -4.42 -5.17 11.37
CA SER A 68 -4.34 -5.22 12.83
C SER A 68 -4.44 -3.82 13.46
N GLY A 69 -4.74 -3.76 14.76
CA GLY A 69 -4.92 -2.51 15.53
C GLY A 69 -3.66 -1.67 15.79
N ASP A 70 -2.54 -1.95 15.13
CA ASP A 70 -1.34 -1.12 15.12
C ASP A 70 -0.74 -1.05 13.71
N THR A 71 -1.61 -0.88 12.71
CA THR A 71 -1.21 -0.80 11.30
C THR A 71 -1.19 0.66 10.85
N TYR A 72 -0.08 1.08 10.27
CA TYR A 72 0.03 2.38 9.60
C TYR A 72 -0.23 2.21 8.10
N VAL A 73 -1.13 3.05 7.57
CA VAL A 73 -1.45 3.11 6.15
C VAL A 73 -1.09 4.50 5.63
N VAL A 74 -0.34 4.53 4.54
CA VAL A 74 0.00 5.74 3.81
C VAL A 74 -0.71 5.69 2.47
N ALA A 75 -1.68 6.58 2.26
CA ALA A 75 -2.37 6.73 0.99
C ALA A 75 -1.76 7.90 0.20
N CYS A 76 -1.39 7.64 -1.05
CA CYS A 76 -0.82 8.64 -1.94
C CYS A 76 -1.87 9.12 -2.96
N ARG A 77 -1.82 10.40 -3.34
CA ARG A 77 -2.70 11.10 -4.31
C ARG A 77 -4.18 11.24 -3.93
N PHE A 78 -4.77 10.22 -3.31
CA PHE A 78 -6.15 10.25 -2.87
C PHE A 78 -6.27 9.78 -1.41
N PRO A 79 -7.06 10.47 -0.57
CA PRO A 79 -7.34 10.02 0.78
C PRO A 79 -8.27 8.80 0.78
N LEU A 80 -8.36 8.12 1.93
CA LEU A 80 -9.47 7.21 2.23
C LEU A 80 -10.79 7.99 2.23
N ALA A 81 -11.89 7.32 1.89
CA ALA A 81 -13.17 7.98 1.60
C ALA A 81 -13.84 8.57 2.84
N HIS A 82 -13.80 7.87 3.97
CA HIS A 82 -14.55 8.21 5.17
C HIS A 82 -13.66 8.48 6.38
N ARG A 83 -12.51 7.79 6.47
CA ARG A 83 -11.58 7.96 7.60
C ARG A 83 -10.84 9.29 7.52
N ASN A 84 -10.76 9.97 8.66
CA ASN A 84 -9.92 11.14 8.83
C ASN A 84 -8.43 10.75 8.98
N PRO A 85 -7.51 11.43 8.30
CA PRO A 85 -6.08 11.18 8.40
C PRO A 85 -5.51 11.68 9.73
N ASP A 86 -4.54 10.95 10.29
CA ASP A 86 -3.75 11.39 11.44
C ASP A 86 -2.73 12.47 11.06
N ALA A 87 -2.23 12.41 9.83
CA ALA A 87 -1.37 13.44 9.26
C ALA A 87 -1.57 13.57 7.75
N THR A 88 -1.41 14.78 7.24
CA THR A 88 -1.40 15.09 5.81
C THR A 88 -0.09 15.79 5.48
N ILE A 89 0.63 15.29 4.48
CA ILE A 89 1.97 15.77 4.10
C ILE A 89 1.95 16.10 2.61
N GLY A 90 2.60 17.19 2.21
CA GLY A 90 2.68 17.62 0.82
C GLY A 90 1.53 18.55 0.40
N SER A 91 1.38 18.75 -0.91
CA SER A 91 0.38 19.65 -1.49
C SER A 91 -0.02 19.22 -2.89
N GLY A 92 -1.29 19.45 -3.27
CA GLY A 92 -1.79 19.14 -4.62
C GLY A 92 -1.72 17.64 -4.93
N LEU A 93 -1.18 17.28 -6.10
CA LEU A 93 -1.05 15.89 -6.54
C LEU A 93 -0.05 15.07 -5.71
N ASP A 94 0.88 15.73 -5.03
CA ASP A 94 1.90 15.09 -4.19
C ASP A 94 1.46 14.99 -2.72
N THR A 95 0.17 15.20 -2.45
CA THR A 95 -0.39 15.04 -1.11
C THR A 95 -0.43 13.56 -0.72
N VAL A 96 -0.09 13.30 0.54
CA VAL A 96 -0.05 11.98 1.15
C VAL A 96 -0.78 12.03 2.49
N TRP A 97 -1.57 11.01 2.78
CA TRP A 97 -2.38 10.88 3.99
C TRP A 97 -1.92 9.68 4.81
N LEU A 98 -1.60 9.91 6.07
CA LEU A 98 -1.24 8.88 7.04
C LEU A 98 -2.45 8.53 7.89
N TYR A 99 -2.67 7.24 8.08
CA TYR A 99 -3.71 6.68 8.93
C TYR A 99 -3.10 5.66 9.88
N LYS A 100 -3.41 5.76 11.16
CA LYS A 100 -3.19 4.72 12.15
C LYS A 100 -4.49 3.97 12.37
N PHE A 101 -4.49 2.69 12.02
CA PHE A 101 -5.59 1.80 12.33
C PHE A 101 -5.40 1.28 13.75
N SER A 102 -6.12 1.87 14.71
CA SER A 102 -6.36 1.31 16.04
C SER A 102 -7.72 0.62 16.05
N ARG A 103 -7.81 -0.56 16.66
CA ARG A 103 -9.10 -1.18 17.00
C ARG A 103 -9.65 -0.58 18.27
#